data_AF-A0A0S8D1X7-F1
#
_entry.id   AF-A0A0S8D1X7-F1
#
_cell.length_a   1.000
_cell.length_b   1.000
_cell.length_c   1.000
_cell.angle_alpha   90.00
_cell.angle_beta   90.00
_cell.angle_gamma   90.00
#
_symmetry.space_group_name_H-M   'P 1'
#
loop_
_entity.id
_entity.type
_entity.pdbx_description
1 polymer ?
#
loop_
_entity_poly.entity_id
_entity_poly.type
_entity_poly.pdbx_seq_one_letter_code
_entity_poly.pdbx_strand_id
1 'polypeptide(L)'
;MVMNSNMNRNRVVLSRELLKLYYDGMSGEIVVSDKLRTIKIYLDEGNVVYAEGVDEGKQFLREIAGQKGLRPGQLKELEQIMEKDPQSLGKTLLERRLVSEAVWKKFVEIKVKYAIAAALEMENADLKFREVKINGRPEDFCKAYPRR
;
A
#
# COMPACT_ATOMS: atom_id res chain seq x y z
N MET A 1 6.43 -21.68 26.84
CA MET A 1 6.47 -20.72 25.73
C MET A 1 5.04 -20.54 25.26
N VAL A 2 4.34 -19.52 25.75
CA VAL A 2 2.93 -19.28 25.41
C VAL A 2 2.93 -18.56 24.05
N MET A 3 2.62 -19.29 22.98
CA MET A 3 2.33 -18.65 21.70
C MET A 3 1.07 -17.79 21.86
N ASN A 4 1.23 -16.48 21.67
CA ASN A 4 0.17 -15.46 21.77
C ASN A 4 -1.06 -15.86 20.93
N SER A 5 -2.12 -16.34 21.60
CA SER A 5 -3.41 -16.69 21.00
C SER A 5 -4.07 -15.51 20.28
N ASN A 6 -3.74 -14.27 20.66
CA ASN A 6 -4.23 -13.05 20.00
C ASN A 6 -3.53 -12.74 18.66
N MET A 7 -2.23 -13.03 18.51
CA MET A 7 -1.54 -12.90 17.21
C MET A 7 -2.14 -13.82 16.15
N ASN A 8 -2.59 -15.01 16.57
CA ASN A 8 -3.15 -15.99 15.65
C ASN A 8 -4.54 -15.56 15.13
N ARG A 9 -5.33 -14.83 15.94
CA ARG A 9 -6.68 -14.40 15.56
C ARG A 9 -6.67 -13.34 14.46
N ASN A 10 -5.84 -12.31 14.57
CA ASN A 10 -5.78 -11.24 13.57
C ASN A 10 -5.29 -11.74 12.22
N ARG A 11 -4.29 -12.62 12.22
CA ARG A 11 -3.82 -13.28 11.00
C ARG A 11 -4.95 -14.02 10.27
N VAL A 12 -5.73 -14.79 11.01
CA VAL A 12 -6.85 -15.56 10.45
C VAL A 12 -7.96 -14.63 9.94
N VAL A 13 -8.32 -13.59 10.70
CA VAL A 13 -9.39 -12.66 10.31
C VAL A 13 -9.02 -11.88 9.05
N LEU A 14 -7.84 -11.24 9.01
CA LEU A 14 -7.40 -10.47 7.85
C LEU A 14 -7.25 -11.36 6.60
N SER A 15 -6.69 -12.57 6.74
CA SER A 15 -6.54 -13.48 5.61
C SER A 15 -7.90 -13.93 5.06
N ARG A 16 -8.88 -14.20 5.94
CA ARG A 16 -10.24 -14.57 5.53
C ARG A 16 -10.94 -13.42 4.83
N GLU A 17 -10.82 -12.21 5.36
CA GLU A 17 -11.46 -11.03 4.75
C GLU A 17 -10.86 -10.73 3.37
N LEU A 18 -9.53 -10.76 3.24
CA LEU A 18 -8.87 -10.59 1.94
C LEU A 18 -9.31 -11.65 0.92
N LEU A 19 -9.42 -12.91 1.32
CA LEU A 19 -9.89 -13.99 0.44
C LEU A 19 -11.35 -13.76 0.02
N LYS A 20 -12.21 -13.37 0.97
CA LYS A 20 -13.61 -13.07 0.67
C LYS A 20 -13.73 -11.93 -0.33
N LEU A 21 -13.07 -10.80 -0.07
CA LEU A 21 -13.09 -9.63 -0.95
C LEU A 21 -12.51 -9.92 -2.34
N TYR A 22 -11.52 -10.81 -2.43
CA TYR A 22 -11.00 -11.32 -3.69
C TYR A 22 -12.06 -12.09 -4.49
N TYR A 23 -12.73 -13.06 -3.88
CA TYR A 23 -13.76 -13.86 -4.55
C TYR A 23 -14.99 -13.04 -4.94
N ASP A 24 -15.38 -12.10 -4.08
CA ASP A 24 -16.51 -11.20 -4.32
C ASP A 24 -16.16 -10.09 -5.35
N GLY A 25 -14.88 -9.94 -5.71
CA GLY A 25 -14.43 -8.94 -6.67
C GLY A 25 -14.60 -7.50 -6.19
N MET A 26 -14.49 -7.28 -4.87
CA MET A 26 -14.80 -5.98 -4.25
C MET A 26 -13.71 -4.95 -4.51
N SER A 27 -14.12 -3.70 -4.74
CA SER A 27 -13.22 -2.54 -4.78
C SER A 27 -13.43 -1.66 -3.56
N GLY A 28 -12.34 -1.17 -2.97
CA GLY A 28 -12.41 -0.33 -1.78
C GLY A 28 -11.12 -0.33 -0.97
N GLU A 29 -11.23 -0.12 0.32
CA GLU A 29 -10.10 -0.15 1.24
C GLU A 29 -10.39 -1.05 2.45
N ILE A 30 -9.38 -1.79 2.87
CA ILE A 30 -9.31 -2.41 4.18
C ILE A 30 -8.45 -1.52 5.06
N VAL A 31 -8.96 -1.14 6.21
CA VAL A 31 -8.24 -0.42 7.26
C VAL A 31 -7.98 -1.38 8.42
N VAL A 32 -6.71 -1.57 8.75
CA VAL A 32 -6.25 -2.34 9.90
C VAL A 32 -5.58 -1.36 10.86
N SER A 33 -6.12 -1.18 12.05
CA SER A 33 -5.64 -0.17 13.00
C SER A 33 -5.53 -0.72 14.42
N ASP A 34 -4.43 -0.41 15.11
CA ASP A 34 -4.26 -0.59 16.54
C ASP A 34 -4.02 0.76 17.23
N LYS A 35 -3.54 0.77 18.48
CA LYS A 35 -3.26 2.01 19.23
C LYS A 35 -2.05 2.80 18.70
N LEU A 36 -1.18 2.18 17.92
CA LEU A 36 0.12 2.72 17.51
C LEU A 36 0.16 3.06 16.02
N ARG A 37 -0.52 2.27 15.18
CA ARG A 37 -0.43 2.41 13.72
C ARG A 37 -1.73 2.05 13.02
N THR A 38 -1.89 2.61 11.83
CA THR A 38 -2.98 2.31 10.89
C THR A 38 -2.38 1.95 9.54
N ILE A 39 -2.78 0.79 9.02
CA ILE A 39 -2.42 0.30 7.69
C ILE A 39 -3.68 0.31 6.84
N LYS A 40 -3.57 0.84 5.63
CA LYS A 40 -4.64 0.77 4.63
C LYS A 40 -4.19 -0.08 3.45
N ILE A 41 -5.07 -0.97 3.00
CA ILE A 41 -4.87 -1.83 1.84
C ILE A 41 -5.97 -1.50 0.85
N TYR A 42 -5.60 -1.07 -0.35
CA TYR A 42 -6.55 -0.69 -1.39
C TYR A 42 -6.78 -1.86 -2.34
N LEU A 43 -8.04 -2.09 -2.71
CA LEU A 43 -8.50 -3.20 -3.53
C LEU A 43 -9.21 -2.69 -4.79
N ASP A 44 -8.87 -3.27 -5.94
CA ASP A 44 -9.58 -3.08 -7.21
C ASP A 44 -9.98 -4.43 -7.80
N GLU A 45 -11.29 -4.66 -7.96
CA GLU A 45 -11.87 -5.90 -8.48
C GLU A 45 -11.41 -7.15 -7.69
N GLY A 46 -11.23 -6.98 -6.38
CA GLY A 46 -10.73 -7.99 -5.46
C GLY A 46 -9.20 -8.10 -5.37
N ASN A 47 -8.44 -7.35 -6.19
CA ASN A 47 -6.99 -7.39 -6.20
C ASN A 47 -6.40 -6.29 -5.33
N VAL A 48 -5.39 -6.60 -4.52
CA VAL A 48 -4.66 -5.56 -3.80
C VAL A 48 -3.85 -4.74 -4.78
N VAL A 49 -4.06 -3.41 -4.76
CA VAL A 49 -3.41 -2.50 -5.70
C VAL A 49 -2.44 -1.51 -5.08
N TYR A 50 -2.62 -1.21 -3.80
CA TYR A 50 -1.75 -0.29 -3.08
C TYR A 50 -1.86 -0.47 -1.57
N ALA A 51 -0.93 0.13 -0.83
CA ALA A 51 -1.00 0.18 0.61
C ALA A 51 -0.39 1.47 1.21
N GLU A 52 -0.88 1.84 2.39
CA GLU A 52 -0.39 2.93 3.23
C GLU A 52 -0.17 2.44 4.67
N GLY A 53 0.58 3.22 5.47
CA GLY A 53 0.83 2.92 6.88
C GLY A 53 2.17 2.24 7.17
N VAL A 54 3.04 2.17 6.16
CA VAL A 54 4.39 1.62 6.23
C VAL A 54 5.38 2.62 5.60
N ASP A 55 6.58 2.74 6.17
CA ASP A 55 7.50 3.89 5.95
C ASP A 55 8.54 3.66 4.82
N GLU A 56 8.22 2.82 3.83
CA GLU A 56 9.12 2.52 2.71
C GLU A 56 9.13 3.64 1.65
N GLY A 57 8.11 4.51 1.64
CA GLY A 57 7.98 5.57 0.66
C GLY A 57 9.07 6.64 0.76
N LYS A 58 9.46 7.04 1.99
CA LYS A 58 10.52 8.04 2.21
C LYS A 58 11.88 7.54 1.73
N GLN A 59 12.19 6.27 1.99
CA GLN A 59 13.43 5.66 1.51
C GLN A 59 13.46 5.62 -0.01
N PHE A 60 12.37 5.18 -0.65
CA PHE A 60 12.27 5.13 -2.11
C PHE A 60 12.49 6.49 -2.77
N LEU A 61 11.88 7.56 -2.24
CA LEU A 61 12.08 8.92 -2.76
C LEU A 61 13.54 9.39 -2.61
N ARG A 62 14.21 9.05 -1.51
CA ARG A 62 15.63 9.38 -1.32
C ARG A 62 16.53 8.63 -2.30
N GLU A 63 16.24 7.36 -2.59
CA GLU A 63 16.96 6.57 -3.59
C GLU A 63 16.81 7.16 -5.00
N ILE A 64 15.58 7.56 -5.38
CA ILE A 64 15.34 8.27 -6.64
C ILE A 64 16.11 9.59 -6.68
N ALA A 65 16.08 10.36 -5.58
CA ALA A 65 16.78 11.64 -5.51
C ALA A 65 18.29 11.49 -5.73
N GLY A 66 18.91 10.46 -5.14
CA GLY A 66 20.31 10.13 -5.35
C GLY A 66 20.63 9.70 -6.79
N GLN A 67 19.78 8.87 -7.41
CA GLN A 67 20.02 8.37 -8.76
C GLN A 67 19.74 9.39 -9.87
N LYS A 68 18.72 10.23 -9.69
CA LYS A 68 18.28 11.22 -10.70
C LYS A 68 18.83 12.62 -10.46
N GLY A 69 19.57 12.83 -9.38
CA GLY A 69 20.11 14.15 -9.01
C GLY A 69 19.01 15.17 -8.72
N LEU A 70 17.96 14.75 -8.01
CA LEU A 70 16.88 15.67 -7.64
C LEU A 70 17.40 16.76 -6.72
N ARG A 71 16.98 18.01 -6.97
CA ARG A 71 17.28 19.12 -6.08
C ARG A 71 16.53 18.94 -4.75
N PRO A 72 17.05 19.44 -3.62
CA PRO A 72 16.38 19.32 -2.31
C PRO A 72 14.92 19.81 -2.31
N GLY A 73 14.61 20.87 -3.07
CA GLY A 73 13.23 21.37 -3.21
C GLY A 73 12.29 20.40 -3.92
N GLN A 74 12.79 19.62 -4.89
CA GLN A 74 12.00 18.63 -5.61
C GLN A 74 11.73 17.40 -4.76
N LEU A 75 12.71 16.94 -3.97
CA LEU A 75 12.50 15.85 -3.02
C LEU A 75 11.45 16.24 -1.98
N LYS A 76 11.53 17.45 -1.42
CA LYS A 76 10.56 17.96 -0.45
C LYS A 76 9.14 18.05 -1.04
N GLU A 77 9.02 18.44 -2.30
CA GLU A 77 7.72 18.45 -3.00
C GLU A 77 7.13 17.04 -3.14
N LEU A 78 7.94 16.06 -3.52
CA LEU A 78 7.51 14.65 -3.64
C LEU A 78 7.13 14.05 -2.28
N GLU A 79 7.88 14.37 -1.22
CA GLU A 79 7.53 13.98 0.15
C GLU A 79 6.19 14.59 0.59
N GLN A 80 5.92 15.84 0.23
CA GLN A 80 4.62 16.48 0.51
C GLN A 80 3.47 15.84 -0.27
N ILE A 81 3.68 15.48 -1.53
CA ILE A 81 2.69 14.73 -2.31
C ILE A 81 2.40 13.40 -1.62
N MET A 82 3.44 12.66 -1.24
CA MET A 82 3.29 11.38 -0.54
C MET A 82 2.49 11.48 0.77
N GLU A 83 2.64 12.58 1.51
CA GLU A 83 1.92 12.78 2.78
C GLU A 83 0.47 13.24 2.59
N LYS A 84 0.20 14.08 1.58
CA LYS A 84 -1.13 14.68 1.36
C LYS A 84 -2.01 13.87 0.42
N ASP A 85 -1.42 13.30 -0.61
CA ASP A 85 -2.08 12.54 -1.66
C ASP A 85 -1.16 11.40 -2.16
N PRO A 86 -1.02 10.32 -1.36
CA PRO A 86 -0.17 9.18 -1.70
C PRO A 86 -0.54 8.52 -3.03
N GLN A 87 -1.77 8.72 -3.49
CA GLN A 87 -2.33 8.15 -4.72
C GLN A 87 -1.79 8.84 -5.97
N SER A 88 -1.55 10.16 -5.92
CA SER A 88 -0.97 10.90 -7.06
C SER A 88 0.56 10.82 -7.15
N LEU A 89 1.23 10.25 -6.14
CA LEU A 89 2.69 10.11 -6.14
C LEU A 89 3.19 9.29 -7.34
N GLY A 90 2.58 8.13 -7.60
CA GLY A 90 2.96 7.24 -8.71
C GLY A 90 2.89 7.96 -10.05
N LYS A 91 1.71 8.55 -10.33
CA LYS A 91 1.48 9.38 -11.51
C LYS A 91 2.55 10.48 -11.66
N THR A 92 2.82 11.21 -10.58
CA THR A 92 3.82 12.30 -10.60
C THR A 92 5.22 11.79 -10.94
N LEU A 93 5.64 10.65 -10.37
CA LEU A 93 6.95 10.06 -10.63
C LEU A 93 7.08 9.57 -12.08
N LEU A 94 6.00 9.02 -12.65
CA LEU A 94 5.96 8.54 -14.03
C LEU A 94 5.94 9.68 -15.04
N GLU A 95 5.06 10.68 -14.86
CA GLU A 95 4.94 11.84 -15.75
C GLU A 95 6.23 12.67 -15.80
N ARG A 96 6.90 12.82 -14.64
CA ARG A 96 8.20 13.50 -14.55
C ARG A 96 9.38 12.61 -14.98
N ARG A 97 9.12 11.38 -15.42
CA ARG A 97 10.12 10.39 -15.85
C ARG A 97 11.21 10.13 -14.80
N LEU A 98 10.84 10.24 -13.53
CA LEU A 98 11.73 9.98 -12.39
C LEU A 98 11.88 8.48 -12.14
N VAL A 99 10.87 7.70 -12.51
CA VAL A 99 10.90 6.23 -12.52
C VAL A 99 10.25 5.71 -13.81
N SER A 100 10.56 4.46 -14.18
CA SER A 100 9.78 3.73 -15.18
C SER A 100 8.57 3.05 -14.55
N GLU A 101 7.58 2.69 -15.37
CA GLU A 101 6.43 1.90 -14.93
C GLU A 101 6.85 0.60 -14.24
N ALA A 102 7.87 -0.08 -14.75
CA ALA A 102 8.38 -1.32 -14.15
C ALA A 102 8.95 -1.10 -12.74
N VAL A 103 9.68 0.01 -12.51
CA VAL A 103 10.22 0.36 -11.19
C VAL A 103 9.10 0.74 -10.23
N TRP A 104 8.14 1.55 -10.69
CA TRP A 104 6.97 1.89 -9.88
C TRP A 104 6.17 0.66 -9.48
N LYS A 105 5.92 -0.24 -10.45
CA LYS A 105 5.22 -1.50 -10.20
C LYS A 105 5.94 -2.32 -9.14
N LYS A 106 7.27 -2.45 -9.27
CA LYS A 106 8.04 -3.25 -8.31
C LYS A 106 8.01 -2.65 -6.91
N PHE A 107 8.11 -1.33 -6.80
CA PHE A 107 8.02 -0.63 -5.52
C PHE A 107 6.67 -0.88 -4.84
N VAL A 108 5.56 -0.72 -5.56
CA VAL A 108 4.22 -0.93 -5.01
C VAL A 108 4.01 -2.38 -4.59
N GLU A 109 4.47 -3.37 -5.38
CA GLU A 109 4.43 -4.79 -4.98
C GLU A 109 5.14 -5.03 -3.64
N ILE A 110 6.33 -4.44 -3.47
CA ILE A 110 7.13 -4.56 -2.24
C ILE A 110 6.39 -3.89 -1.07
N LYS A 111 5.90 -2.68 -1.27
CA LYS A 111 5.15 -1.91 -0.28
C LYS A 111 3.91 -2.65 0.20
N VAL A 112 3.13 -3.23 -0.72
CA VAL A 112 1.96 -4.05 -0.40
C VAL A 112 2.33 -5.26 0.44
N LYS A 113 3.41 -5.97 0.09
CA LYS A 113 3.88 -7.12 0.86
C LYS A 113 4.27 -6.74 2.29
N TYR A 114 5.00 -5.64 2.47
CA TYR A 114 5.36 -5.13 3.79
C TYR A 114 4.12 -4.70 4.58
N ALA A 115 3.18 -4.00 3.96
CA ALA A 115 1.94 -3.59 4.62
C ALA A 115 1.10 -4.79 5.07
N ILE A 116 0.93 -5.81 4.23
CA ILE A 116 0.19 -7.03 4.60
C ILE A 116 0.92 -7.77 5.73
N ALA A 117 2.24 -7.94 5.63
CA ALA A 117 3.03 -8.57 6.67
C ALA A 117 2.90 -7.82 8.01
N ALA A 118 3.04 -6.49 8.00
CA ALA A 118 2.87 -5.66 9.16
C ALA A 118 1.45 -5.75 9.74
N ALA A 119 0.42 -5.73 8.90
CA ALA A 119 -0.98 -5.86 9.33
C ALA A 119 -1.27 -7.22 9.98
N LEU A 120 -0.69 -8.30 9.45
CA LEU A 120 -0.77 -9.65 10.02
C LEU A 120 -0.05 -9.78 11.37
N GLU A 121 0.88 -8.87 11.68
CA GLU A 121 1.62 -8.85 12.95
C GLU A 121 1.03 -7.88 13.97
N MET A 122 0.03 -7.07 13.60
CA MET A 122 -0.64 -6.17 14.55
C MET A 122 -1.45 -6.96 15.57
N GLU A 123 -1.22 -6.69 16.86
CA GLU A 123 -1.97 -7.30 17.96
C GLU A 123 -3.20 -6.46 18.32
N ASN A 124 -4.35 -7.11 18.54
CA ASN A 124 -5.61 -6.45 18.90
C ASN A 124 -6.07 -5.36 17.91
N ALA A 125 -5.65 -5.46 16.65
CA ALA A 125 -6.10 -4.58 15.59
C ALA A 125 -7.60 -4.71 15.32
N ASP A 126 -8.24 -3.57 15.08
CA ASP A 126 -9.56 -3.48 14.47
C ASP A 126 -9.43 -3.56 12.95
N LEU A 127 -10.36 -4.26 12.31
CA LEU A 127 -10.39 -4.44 10.85
C LEU A 127 -11.72 -3.90 10.32
N LYS A 128 -11.64 -3.00 9.34
CA LYS A 128 -12.81 -2.42 8.66
C LYS A 128 -12.61 -2.46 7.15
N PHE A 129 -13.64 -2.85 6.43
CA PHE A 129 -13.73 -2.66 4.98
C PHE A 129 -14.68 -1.51 4.67
N ARG A 130 -14.33 -0.70 3.66
CA ARG A 130 -15.21 0.32 3.10
C ARG A 130 -15.10 0.32 1.59
N GLU A 131 -16.24 0.33 0.91
CA GLU A 131 -16.29 0.64 -0.51
C GLU A 131 -15.91 2.11 -0.70
N VAL A 132 -14.83 2.33 -1.43
CA VAL A 132 -14.36 3.66 -1.82
C VAL A 132 -14.04 3.64 -3.31
N LYS A 133 -14.34 4.73 -4.00
CA LYS A 133 -13.84 4.91 -5.36
C LYS A 133 -12.34 5.13 -5.27
N ILE A 134 -11.57 4.16 -5.76
CA ILE A 134 -10.14 4.36 -5.98
C ILE A 134 -10.00 5.25 -7.21
N ASN A 135 -9.70 6.52 -6.97
CA ASN A 135 -9.48 7.48 -8.04
C ASN A 135 -8.03 7.37 -8.52
N GLY A 136 -7.82 6.64 -9.61
CA GLY A 136 -6.54 6.51 -10.31
C GLY A 136 -6.62 5.36 -11.30
N ARG A 137 -5.77 5.38 -12.33
CA ARG A 137 -5.70 4.27 -13.28
C ARG A 137 -5.05 3.05 -12.61
N PRO A 138 -5.32 1.83 -13.07
CA PRO A 138 -4.54 0.64 -12.69
C PRO A 138 -3.05 0.72 -13.06
N GLU A 139 -2.62 1.80 -13.70
CA GLU A 139 -1.23 2.15 -14.00
C GLU A 139 -0.62 2.96 -12.84
N ASP A 140 -1.46 3.72 -12.12
CA ASP A 140 -1.11 4.47 -10.92
C ASP A 140 -0.95 3.54 -9.70
N PHE A 141 -1.59 2.37 -9.74
CA PHE A 141 -1.57 1.35 -8.69
C PHE A 141 -1.31 -0.02 -9.29
N CYS A 142 -0.44 -0.86 -8.71
CA CYS A 142 -0.19 -2.19 -9.25
C CYS A 142 -1.45 -3.04 -9.32
N LYS A 143 -1.81 -3.64 -10.46
CA LYS A 143 -2.53 -4.93 -10.39
C LYS A 143 -1.55 -5.99 -9.91
N ALA A 144 -1.55 -6.30 -8.60
CA ALA A 144 -0.62 -7.27 -8.01
C ALA A 144 -0.86 -8.71 -8.51
N TYR A 145 -2.06 -9.03 -9.00
CA TYR A 145 -2.40 -10.33 -9.58
C TYR A 145 -3.40 -10.17 -10.74
N PRO A 146 -3.05 -10.59 -11.97
CA PRO A 146 -4.04 -10.71 -13.03
C PRO A 146 -4.95 -11.92 -12.76
N ARG A 147 -6.26 -11.78 -13.00
CA ARG A 147 -7.16 -12.93 -13.14
C ARG A 147 -6.64 -13.77 -14.32
N ARG A 148 -6.43 -15.07 -14.07
CA ARG A 148 -6.19 -16.05 -15.14
C ARG A 148 -7.47 -16.28 -15.93
#